data_AF-A0AAJ5MKB2-F1
#
_entry.id   AF-A0AAJ5MKB2-F1
#
_cell.length_a   1.000
_cell.length_b   1.000
_cell.length_c   1.000
_cell.angle_alpha   90.00
_cell.angle_beta   90.00
_cell.angle_gamma   90.00
#
_symmetry.space_group_name_H-M   'P 1'
#
loop_
_entity.id
_entity.type
_entity.pdbx_description
1 polymer ?
#
loop_
_entity_poly.entity_id
_entity_poly.type
_entity_poly.pdbx_seq_one_letter_code
_entity_poly.pdbx_strand_id
1 'polypeptide(L)' 'MTFNLRMQGLQDDLMRSASELDELSQALDGHVRYLRHSIHQADAHAMGGHVDDLRHSACEMRDIARAIEP' A
#
# COMPACT_ATOMS: atom_id res chain seq x y z
N MET A 1 12.66 -28.32 -7.60
CA MET A 1 11.80 -27.50 -8.48
C MET A 1 10.62 -26.85 -7.76
N THR A 2 10.03 -27.45 -6.72
CA THR A 2 8.89 -26.87 -5.96
C THR A 2 9.20 -25.59 -5.17
N PHE A 3 10.44 -25.39 -4.73
CA PHE A 3 10.85 -24.20 -3.96
C PHE A 3 10.71 -22.90 -4.78
N ASN A 4 11.13 -22.93 -6.06
CA ASN A 4 11.06 -21.76 -6.94
C ASN A 4 9.62 -21.36 -7.27
N LEU A 5 8.69 -22.31 -7.43
CA LEU A 5 7.27 -22.02 -7.62
C LEU A 5 6.63 -21.37 -6.40
N ARG A 6 7.02 -21.79 -5.19
CA ARG A 6 6.51 -21.19 -3.94
C ARG A 6 7.04 -19.78 -3.74
N MET A 7 8.31 -19.54 -4.05
CA MET A 7 8.92 -18.20 -3.98
C MET A 7 8.31 -17.26 -5.03
N GLN A 8 8.06 -17.76 -6.24
CA GLN A 8 7.37 -17.00 -7.28
C GLN A 8 5.91 -16.66 -6.88
N GLY A 9 5.17 -17.61 -6.31
CA GLY A 9 3.83 -17.32 -5.80
C GLY A 9 3.82 -16.26 -4.69
N LEU A 10 4.80 -16.30 -3.78
CA LEU A 10 4.95 -15.28 -2.74
C LEU A 10 5.28 -13.90 -3.32
N GLN A 11 6.16 -13.85 -4.32
CA GLN A 11 6.48 -12.61 -5.04
C GLN A 11 5.23 -12.02 -5.71
N ASP A 12 4.45 -12.85 -6.42
CA ASP A 12 3.22 -12.42 -7.10
C ASP A 12 2.18 -11.90 -6.10
N ASP A 13 2.02 -12.58 -4.97
CA ASP A 13 1.08 -12.18 -3.92
C ASP A 13 1.51 -10.86 -3.25
N LEU A 14 2.80 -10.68 -2.94
CA LEU A 14 3.32 -9.42 -2.40
C LEU A 14 3.13 -8.25 -3.38
N MET A 15 3.39 -8.47 -4.67
CA MET A 15 3.16 -7.46 -5.71
C MET A 15 1.68 -7.10 -5.85
N ARG A 16 0.78 -8.09 -5.75
CA ARG A 16 -0.67 -7.87 -5.77
C ARG A 16 -1.11 -7.06 -4.55
N SER A 17 -0.73 -7.46 -3.35
CA SER A 17 -1.09 -6.74 -2.13
C SER A 17 -0.54 -5.31 -2.11
N ALA A 18 0.67 -5.08 -2.61
CA ALA A 18 1.20 -3.72 -2.76
C ALA A 18 0.35 -2.87 -3.70
N SER A 19 -0.14 -3.45 -4.80
CA SER A 19 -1.00 -2.75 -5.77
C SER A 19 -2.37 -2.41 -5.16
N GLU A 20 -2.97 -3.36 -4.43
CA GLU A 20 -4.24 -3.14 -3.71
C GLU A 20 -4.12 -2.02 -2.66
N LEU A 21 -2.96 -1.94 -1.98
CA LEU A 21 -2.69 -0.85 -1.04
C LEU A 21 -2.50 0.51 -1.70
N ASP A 22 -1.94 0.56 -2.90
CA ASP A 22 -1.86 1.81 -3.68
C ASP A 22 -3.25 2.31 -4.09
N GLU A 23 -4.12 1.40 -4.55
CA GLU A 23 -5.51 1.71 -4.90
C GLU A 23 -6.28 2.24 -3.69
N LEU A 24 -6.14 1.58 -2.53
CA LEU A 24 -6.75 2.03 -1.28
C LEU A 24 -6.22 3.41 -0.87
N SER A 25 -4.90 3.62 -0.94
CA SER A 25 -4.26 4.90 -0.63
C SER A 25 -4.79 6.02 -1.53
N GLN A 26 -4.99 5.74 -2.82
CA GLN A 26 -5.55 6.71 -3.76
C GLN A 26 -7.02 7.02 -3.51
N ALA A 27 -7.82 6.04 -3.09
CA ALA A 27 -9.20 6.27 -2.68
C ALA A 27 -9.27 7.14 -1.41
N LEU A 28 -8.43 6.84 -0.41
CA LEU A 28 -8.36 7.57 0.85
C LEU A 28 -7.88 9.01 0.67
N ASP A 29 -6.99 9.29 -0.27
CA ASP A 29 -6.60 10.65 -0.66
C ASP A 29 -7.80 11.54 -1.02
N GLY A 30 -8.80 10.98 -1.72
CA GLY A 30 -10.04 11.67 -2.05
C GLY A 30 -10.83 12.05 -0.80
N HIS A 31 -10.90 11.14 0.17
CA HIS A 31 -11.54 11.37 1.47
C HIS A 31 -10.79 12.39 2.32
N VAL A 32 -9.47 12.32 2.39
CA VAL A 32 -8.62 13.32 3.09
C VAL A 32 -8.87 14.71 2.52
N ARG A 33 -8.91 14.85 1.18
CA ARG A 33 -9.23 16.14 0.54
C ARG A 33 -10.63 16.63 0.91
N TYR A 34 -11.62 15.75 0.90
CA TYR A 34 -12.99 16.09 1.31
C TYR A 34 -13.03 16.59 2.76
N LEU A 35 -12.42 15.86 3.70
CA LEU A 35 -12.39 16.21 5.12
C LEU A 35 -11.63 17.51 5.38
N ARG A 36 -10.55 17.77 4.63
CA ARG A 36 -9.77 19.01 4.75
C ARG A 36 -10.56 20.27 4.40
N HIS A 37 -11.55 20.15 3.53
CA HIS A 37 -12.47 21.24 3.19
C HIS A 37 -13.74 21.26 4.06
N SER A 38 -13.85 20.33 5.01
CA SER A 38 -14.92 20.27 6.01
C SER A 38 -14.42 20.80 7.37
N ILE A 39 -15.28 20.72 8.38
CA ILE A 39 -14.93 21.03 9.79
C ILE A 39 -13.98 19.99 10.41
N HIS A 40 -13.76 18.87 9.71
CA HIS A 40 -13.02 17.69 10.17
C HIS A 40 -11.53 17.73 9.81
N GLN A 41 -10.86 18.87 10.00
CA GLN A 41 -9.45 19.03 9.62
C GLN A 41 -8.49 18.11 10.40
N ALA A 42 -8.80 17.84 11.68
CA ALA A 42 -8.03 16.91 12.50
C ALA A 42 -8.10 15.48 11.93
N ASP A 43 -9.29 15.03 11.53
CA ASP A 43 -9.51 13.72 10.92
C ASP A 43 -8.80 13.64 9.57
N ALA A 44 -8.81 14.72 8.77
CA ALA A 44 -8.07 14.80 7.52
C ALA A 44 -6.56 14.63 7.73
N HIS A 45 -6.00 15.21 8.80
CA HIS A 45 -4.58 15.09 9.11
C HIS A 45 -4.22 13.66 9.56
N ALA A 46 -5.01 13.08 10.47
CA ALA A 46 -4.81 11.71 10.92
C ALA A 46 -4.92 10.71 9.76
N MET A 47 -5.95 10.84 8.91
CA MET A 47 -6.11 10.01 7.73
C MET A 47 -4.98 10.21 6.71
N GLY A 48 -4.46 11.44 6.55
CA GLY A 48 -3.29 11.70 5.72
C GLY A 48 -2.07 10.89 6.17
N GLY A 49 -1.81 10.85 7.48
CA GLY A 49 -0.73 10.03 8.05
C GLY A 49 -0.93 8.54 7.76
N HIS A 50 -2.15 8.01 7.93
CA HIS A 50 -2.45 6.62 7.60
C HIS A 50 -2.25 6.29 6.12
N VAL A 51 -2.57 7.22 5.21
CA VAL A 51 -2.32 7.03 3.77
C VAL A 51 -0.83 6.96 3.47
N ASP A 52 -0.03 7.80 4.11
CA ASP A 52 1.43 7.77 3.95
C ASP A 52 2.04 6.45 4.49
N ASP A 53 1.56 5.94 5.63
CA ASP A 53 1.98 4.65 6.18
C ASP A 53 1.62 3.47 5.26
N LEU A 54 0.42 3.49 4.64
CA LEU A 54 0.00 2.45 3.68
C LEU A 54 0.87 2.46 2.43
N ARG A 55 1.20 3.65 1.91
CA ARG A 55 2.13 3.80 0.78
C ARG A 55 3.52 3.29 1.12
N HIS A 56 4.00 3.58 2.32
CA HIS A 56 5.28 3.05 2.80
C HIS A 56 5.27 1.52 2.84
N SER A 57 4.23 0.93 3.42
CA SER A 57 4.05 -0.52 3.49
C SER A 57 3.99 -1.15 2.10
N ALA A 58 3.29 -0.53 1.14
CA ALA A 58 3.24 -0.99 -0.24
C ALA A 58 4.61 -0.95 -0.92
N CYS A 59 5.40 0.10 -0.69
CA CYS A 59 6.78 0.18 -1.17
C CYS A 59 7.65 -0.94 -0.59
N GLU A 60 7.60 -1.16 0.73
CA GLU A 60 8.35 -2.25 1.38
C GLU A 60 7.96 -3.62 0.81
N MET A 61 6.67 -3.88 0.58
CA MET A 61 6.20 -5.12 -0.06
C MET A 61 6.77 -5.31 -1.46
N ARG A 62 6.83 -4.25 -2.27
CA ARG A 62 7.45 -4.31 -3.61
C ARG A 62 8.94 -4.56 -3.53
N ASP A 63 9.64 -3.95 -2.57
CA ASP A 63 11.07 -4.14 -2.39
C ASP A 63 11.40 -5.56 -1.93
N ILE A 64 10.62 -6.12 -1.00
CA ILE A 64 10.73 -7.52 -0.58
C ILE A 64 10.42 -8.46 -1.75
N ALA A 65 9.34 -8.20 -2.51
CA ALA A 65 8.99 -8.99 -3.67
C ALA A 65 10.09 -9.00 -4.73
N ARG A 66 10.78 -7.87 -4.94
CA ARG A 66 11.92 -7.76 -5.86
C ARG A 66 13.17 -8.45 -5.35
N ALA A 67 13.39 -8.46 -4.03
CA ALA A 67 14.50 -9.18 -3.40
C ALA A 67 14.33 -10.70 -3.42
N ILE A 68 13.11 -11.19 -3.65
CA ILE A 68 12.83 -12.58 -4.01
C ILE A 68 13.27 -12.79 -5.47
N GLU A 69 14.59 -12.87 -5.70
CA GLU A 69 15.16 -13.36 -6.96
C GLU A 69 15.17 -14.92 -6.98
N PRO A 70 15.04 -15.54 -8.17
CA PRO A 70 15.10 -16.99 -8.36
C PRO A 70 16.51 -17.60 -8.19
#